data_AF-A0A0G0F145-F1
#
_entry.id   AF-A0A0G0F145-F1
#
_cell.length_a   1.000
_cell.length_b   1.000
_cell.length_c   1.000
_cell.angle_alpha   90.00
_cell.angle_beta   90.00
_cell.angle_gamma   90.00
#
_symmetry.space_group_name_H-M   'P 1'
#
loop_
_entity.id
_entity.type
_entity.pdbx_description
1 polymer ?
#
loop_
_entity_poly.entity_id
_entity_poly.type
_entity_poly.pdbx_seq_one_letter_code
_entity_poly.pdbx_strand_id
1 'polypeptide(L)'
;FTGGTSPSKELYAELAKAGVGTLVEMHVSEEVLVELKKLHINIIECGHMAADSIGANLFLDQLEKKGVETIACSGLIRVRRKK
;
A
#
# COMPACT_ATOMS: atom_id res chain seq x y z
N PHE A 1 1.18 6.28 -7.95
CA PHE A 1 2.40 6.25 -7.11
C PHE A 1 2.47 4.86 -6.48
N THR A 2 3.66 4.29 -6.31
CA THR A 2 3.86 2.87 -5.93
C THR A 2 4.64 2.76 -4.62
N GLY A 3 4.01 3.18 -3.52
CA GLY A 3 4.59 3.19 -2.16
C GLY A 3 5.57 4.34 -1.90
N GLY A 4 5.77 4.67 -0.63
CA GLY A 4 6.81 5.61 -0.16
C GLY A 4 6.28 6.85 0.57
N THR A 5 5.48 7.70 -0.09
CA THR A 5 4.99 8.95 0.51
C THR A 5 3.55 9.24 0.11
N SER A 6 2.85 9.99 0.97
CA SER A 6 1.47 10.41 0.70
C SER A 6 1.42 11.37 -0.50
N PRO A 7 0.46 11.19 -1.42
CA PRO A 7 0.23 12.12 -2.52
C PRO A 7 -0.01 13.56 -2.07
N SER A 8 0.36 14.52 -2.92
CA SER A 8 -0.04 15.91 -2.73
C SER A 8 -1.54 16.10 -3.03
N LYS A 9 -2.14 17.15 -2.47
CA LYS A 9 -3.56 17.46 -2.70
C LYS A 9 -3.87 17.72 -4.17
N GLU A 10 -2.93 18.33 -4.88
CA GLU A 10 -3.02 18.62 -6.31
C GLU A 10 -3.13 17.34 -7.12
N LEU A 11 -2.40 16.28 -6.73
CA LEU A 11 -2.47 15.00 -7.44
C LEU A 11 -3.86 14.38 -7.35
N TYR A 12 -4.52 14.46 -6.20
CA TYR A 12 -5.88 13.93 -6.05
C TYR A 12 -6.89 14.67 -6.94
N ALA A 13 -6.75 15.98 -7.08
CA ALA A 13 -7.59 16.77 -7.98
C ALA A 13 -7.40 16.35 -9.46
N GLU A 14 -6.15 16.13 -9.87
CA GLU A 14 -5.86 15.65 -11.23
C GLU A 14 -6.36 14.21 -11.46
N LEU A 15 -6.28 13.34 -10.45
CA LEU A 15 -6.85 11.99 -10.50
C LEU A 15 -8.39 12.02 -10.66
N ALA A 16 -9.07 12.91 -9.93
CA ALA A 16 -10.51 13.11 -10.06
C ALA A 16 -10.87 13.58 -11.48
N LYS A 17 -10.15 14.56 -12.02
CA LYS A 17 -10.33 15.06 -13.40
C LYS A 17 -10.08 13.98 -14.45
N ALA A 18 -9.12 13.09 -14.20
CA ALA A 18 -8.83 11.93 -15.04
C ALA A 18 -9.90 10.82 -14.95
N GLY A 19 -10.90 10.96 -14.08
CA GLY A 19 -12.01 10.00 -13.94
C GLY A 19 -11.72 8.85 -12.97
N VAL A 20 -10.69 8.97 -12.11
CA VAL A 20 -10.41 7.95 -11.08
C VAL A 20 -11.42 8.07 -9.94
N GLY A 21 -12.30 7.07 -9.80
CA GLY A 21 -13.35 7.06 -8.77
C GLY A 21 -13.02 6.32 -7.48
N THR A 22 -11.95 5.51 -7.46
CA THR A 22 -11.55 4.73 -6.28
C THR A 22 -10.03 4.58 -6.22
N LEU A 23 -9.46 4.81 -5.04
CA LEU A 23 -8.05 4.60 -4.72
C LEU A 23 -7.90 3.46 -3.70
N VAL A 24 -6.82 2.70 -3.84
CA VAL A 24 -6.41 1.67 -2.88
C VAL A 24 -5.11 2.15 -2.25
N GLU A 25 -5.16 2.45 -0.95
CA GLU A 25 -4.08 3.11 -0.22
C GLU A 25 -3.65 2.28 0.99
N MET A 26 -2.39 2.44 1.38
CA MET A 26 -1.82 1.75 2.55
C MET A 26 -2.18 2.48 3.85
N HIS A 27 -2.28 3.81 3.78
CA HIS A 27 -2.71 4.68 4.86
C HIS A 27 -3.17 6.03 4.34
N VAL A 28 -4.20 6.60 4.95
CA VAL A 28 -4.71 7.93 4.63
C VAL A 28 -4.96 8.71 5.92
N SER A 29 -4.48 9.96 5.97
CA SER A 29 -4.78 10.84 7.10
C SER A 29 -6.22 11.38 7.03
N GLU A 30 -6.79 11.75 8.17
CA GLU A 30 -8.15 12.31 8.22
C GLU A 30 -8.31 13.57 7.34
N GLU A 31 -7.28 14.41 7.26
CA GLU A 31 -7.28 15.59 6.40
C GLU A 31 -7.41 15.22 4.92
N VAL A 32 -6.65 14.22 4.46
CA VAL A 32 -6.70 13.74 3.07
C VAL A 32 -8.04 13.07 2.79
N LEU A 33 -8.61 12.33 3.75
CA LEU A 33 -9.92 11.72 3.61
C LEU A 33 -11.03 12.77 3.38
N VAL A 34 -10.93 13.94 4.05
CA VAL A 34 -11.87 15.05 3.84
C VAL A 34 -11.76 15.63 2.42
N GLU A 35 -10.54 15.79 1.90
CA GLU A 35 -10.34 16.27 0.52
C GLU A 35 -10.86 15.28 -0.52
N LEU A 36 -10.60 13.99 -0.34
CA LEU A 36 -11.03 12.94 -1.27
C LEU A 36 -12.55 12.81 -1.34
N LYS A 37 -13.25 13.03 -0.22
CA LYS A 37 -14.72 13.11 -0.19
C LYS A 37 -15.26 14.26 -1.06
N LYS A 38 -14.61 15.43 -1.05
CA LYS A 38 -15.02 16.58 -1.90
C LYS A 38 -14.85 16.27 -3.39
N LEU A 39 -13.88 15.42 -3.72
CA LEU A 39 -13.55 15.00 -5.08
C LEU A 39 -14.34 13.78 -5.54
N HIS A 40 -15.27 13.25 -4.73
CA HIS A 40 -16.02 12.02 -4.99
C HIS A 40 -15.14 10.79 -5.28
N ILE A 41 -13.97 10.74 -4.65
CA ILE A 41 -13.06 9.59 -4.73
C ILE A 41 -13.30 8.68 -3.52
N ASN A 42 -13.56 7.40 -3.78
CA ASN A 42 -13.62 6.37 -2.75
C ASN A 42 -12.21 5.90 -2.36
N ILE A 43 -12.03 5.45 -1.13
CA ILE A 43 -10.78 4.89 -0.66
C ILE A 43 -11.01 3.52 -0.06
N ILE A 44 -10.09 2.61 -0.35
CA ILE A 44 -9.91 1.35 0.38
C ILE A 44 -8.56 1.44 1.10
N GLU A 45 -8.58 1.53 2.44
CA GLU A 45 -7.36 1.55 3.26
C GLU A 45 -6.98 0.12 3.66
N CYS A 46 -5.89 -0.39 3.09
CA CYS A 46 -5.46 -1.77 3.27
C CYS A 46 -4.55 -1.98 4.49
N GLY A 47 -4.09 -0.89 5.12
CA GLY A 47 -3.17 -0.90 6.25
C GLY A 47 -1.71 -1.09 5.83
N HIS A 48 -0.83 -0.24 6.38
CA HIS A 48 0.60 -0.19 6.06
C HIS A 48 1.29 -1.56 6.14
N MET A 49 1.29 -2.18 7.33
CA MET A 49 2.05 -3.40 7.57
C MET A 49 1.58 -4.56 6.69
N ALA A 50 0.27 -4.68 6.47
CA ALA A 50 -0.29 -5.71 5.62
C ALA A 50 0.15 -5.52 4.17
N ALA A 51 0.00 -4.29 3.64
CA ALA A 51 0.34 -3.98 2.26
C ALA A 51 1.85 -4.10 1.97
N ASP A 52 2.72 -3.60 2.87
CA ASP A 52 4.17 -3.73 2.76
C ASP A 52 4.61 -5.19 2.82
N SER A 53 3.97 -5.98 3.70
CA SER A 53 4.27 -7.41 3.85
C SER A 53 3.97 -8.21 2.58
N ILE A 54 3.03 -7.80 1.73
CA ILE A 54 2.77 -8.49 0.45
C ILE A 54 4.03 -8.48 -0.40
N GLY A 55 4.59 -7.29 -0.66
CA GLY A 55 5.81 -7.14 -1.45
C GLY A 55 7.03 -7.81 -0.79
N ALA A 56 7.21 -7.61 0.52
CA ALA A 56 8.30 -8.23 1.26
C ALA A 56 8.26 -9.76 1.22
N ASN A 57 7.07 -10.36 1.34
CA ASN A 57 6.91 -11.81 1.20
C ASN A 57 7.35 -12.30 -0.19
N LEU A 58 6.99 -11.58 -1.26
CA LEU A 58 7.39 -11.95 -2.61
C LEU A 58 8.91 -12.04 -2.75
N PHE A 59 9.59 -11.06 -2.17
CA PHE A 59 11.04 -10.94 -2.19
C PHE A 59 11.73 -12.01 -1.34
N LEU A 60 11.30 -12.15 -0.07
CA LEU A 60 11.89 -13.11 0.87
C LEU A 60 11.72 -14.55 0.42
N ASP A 61 10.60 -14.89 -0.24
CA ASP A 61 10.43 -16.23 -0.84
C ASP A 61 11.53 -16.56 -1.86
N GLN A 62 12.08 -15.58 -2.58
CA GLN A 62 13.17 -15.82 -3.54
C GLN A 62 14.51 -16.00 -2.85
N LEU A 63 14.72 -15.35 -1.69
CA LEU A 63 15.92 -15.52 -0.90
C LEU A 63 15.93 -16.88 -0.19
N GLU A 64 14.80 -17.28 0.42
CA GLU A 64 14.66 -18.59 1.07
C GLU A 64 14.87 -19.74 0.07
N LYS A 65 14.41 -19.61 -1.19
CA LYS A 65 14.68 -20.59 -2.26
C LYS A 65 16.17 -20.75 -2.60
N LYS A 66 17.00 -19.75 -2.28
CA LYS A 66 18.46 -19.79 -2.46
C LYS A 66 19.20 -20.24 -1.20
N GLY A 67 18.46 -20.72 -0.18
CA GLY A 67 19.03 -21.20 1.08
C GLY A 67 19.29 -20.12 2.12
N VAL A 68 18.81 -18.88 1.92
CA VAL A 68 18.93 -17.82 2.93
C VAL A 68 17.83 -17.99 3.97
N GLU A 69 18.20 -18.14 5.23
CA GLU A 69 17.25 -18.16 6.35
C GLU A 69 16.67 -16.77 6.61
N THR A 70 15.36 -16.68 6.89
CA THR A 70 14.70 -15.41 7.21
C THR A 70 13.86 -15.50 8.47
N ILE A 71 13.95 -14.46 9.30
CA ILE A 71 13.18 -14.30 10.55
C ILE A 71 12.35 -13.02 10.42
N ALA A 72 11.05 -13.13 10.62
CA ALA A 72 10.15 -12.00 10.57
C ALA A 72 10.13 -11.24 11.90
N CYS A 73 10.24 -9.92 11.85
CA CYS A 73 10.23 -9.04 13.01
C CYS A 73 9.60 -7.69 12.67
N SER A 74 9.42 -6.82 13.67
CA SER A 74 8.97 -5.43 13.50
C SER A 74 7.69 -5.26 12.68
N GLY A 75 6.73 -6.19 12.87
CA GLY A 75 5.42 -6.16 12.22
C GLY A 75 5.40 -6.66 10.77
N LEU A 76 6.50 -7.21 10.24
CA LEU A 76 6.47 -7.98 9.00
C LEU A 76 5.58 -9.22 9.19
N ILE A 77 4.49 -9.29 8.43
CA ILE A 77 3.57 -10.43 8.42
C ILE A 77 4.09 -11.43 7.39
N ARG A 78 4.92 -12.38 7.84
CA ARG A 78 5.51 -13.39 6.96
C ARG A 78 4.50 -14.47 6.59
N VAL A 79 4.14 -14.52 5.31
CA VAL A 79 3.33 -15.58 4.71
C VAL A 79 4.18 -16.33 3.69
N ARG A 80 4.56 -17.56 4.04
CA ARG A 80 5.33 -18.44 3.15
C ARG A 80 4.40 -19.07 2.13
N ARG A 81 4.62 -18.73 0.85
CA ARG A 81 3.83 -19.34 -0.23
C ARG A 81 4.44 -20.71 -0.54
N LYS A 82 3.68 -21.77 -0.29
CA LYS A 82 4.07 -23.13 -0.66
C LYS A 82 4.39 -23.16 -2.16
N LYS A 83 5.58 -23.66 -2.50
CA LYS A 83 5.87 -24.13 -3.85
C LYS A 83 5.26 -25.52 -4.02
#